data_AF-A0ABD5GJB3-F1
#
_entry.id   AF-A0ABD5GJB3-F1
#
_cell.length_a   1.000
_cell.length_b   1.000
_cell.length_c   1.000
_cell.angle_alpha   90.00
_cell.angle_beta   90.00
_cell.angle_gamma   90.00
#
_symmetry.space_group_name_H-M   'P 1'
#
loop_
_entity.id
_entity.type
_entity.pdbx_description
1 polymer ?
#
loop_
_entity_poly.entity_id
_entity_poly.type
_entity_poly.pdbx_seq_one_letter_code
_entity_poly.pdbx_strand_id
1 'polypeptide(L)'
;MNRFIEGIALSAFTEAVKLDHLLFKLGVYQHLFKGEHHANLSDHQHCRLGQWYQSSAIQARYGSLRAFQALSAPHARVHQAARSALDELPGNNHRALLQAVNDMEGSSQEVNRLLRELAHQVR
;
A
#
# COMPACT_ATOMS: atom_id res chain seq x y z
N MET A 1 30.64 -2.42 -1.88
CA MET A 1 30.01 -2.29 -3.23
C MET A 1 28.61 -2.91 -3.28
N ASN A 2 28.41 -4.18 -2.90
CA ASN A 2 27.11 -4.85 -2.99
C ASN A 2 25.99 -4.20 -2.13
N ARG A 3 26.26 -3.83 -0.87
CA ARG A 3 25.27 -3.14 -0.01
C ARG A 3 24.86 -1.75 -0.50
N PHE A 4 25.76 -1.03 -1.15
CA PHE A 4 25.45 0.29 -1.70
C PHE A 4 24.47 0.20 -2.88
N ILE A 5 24.72 -0.75 -3.78
CA ILE A 5 23.81 -1.04 -4.91
C ILE A 5 22.45 -1.51 -4.39
N GLU A 6 22.44 -2.35 -3.35
CA GLU A 6 21.21 -2.80 -2.68
C GLU A 6 20.40 -1.64 -2.09
N GLY A 7 21.04 -0.74 -1.34
CA GLY A 7 20.38 0.43 -0.76
C GLY A 7 19.77 1.37 -1.81
N ILE A 8 20.45 1.53 -2.96
CA ILE A 8 19.93 2.29 -4.10
C ILE A 8 18.71 1.58 -4.71
N ALA A 9 18.82 0.27 -4.97
CA ALA A 9 17.73 -0.51 -5.57
C ALA A 9 16.48 -0.54 -4.67
N LEU A 10 16.66 -0.72 -3.35
CA LEU A 10 15.57 -0.67 -2.39
C LEU A 10 14.95 0.73 -2.32
N SER A 11 15.75 1.80 -2.32
CA SER A 11 15.22 3.18 -2.33
C SER A 11 14.38 3.41 -3.59
N ALA A 12 14.88 3.06 -4.78
CA ALA A 12 14.15 3.21 -6.04
C ALA A 12 12.84 2.40 -6.04
N PHE A 13 12.88 1.17 -5.53
CA PHE A 13 11.68 0.34 -5.37
C PHE A 13 10.65 1.00 -4.43
N THR A 14 11.09 1.52 -3.28
CA THR A 14 10.19 2.16 -2.32
C THR A 14 9.52 3.41 -2.89
N GLU A 15 10.21 4.20 -3.72
CA GLU A 15 9.61 5.35 -4.40
C GLU A 15 8.59 4.92 -5.47
N ALA A 16 8.90 3.88 -6.26
CA ALA A 16 7.96 3.35 -7.23
C ALA A 16 6.66 2.85 -6.58
N VAL A 17 6.77 2.13 -5.46
CA VAL A 17 5.60 1.64 -4.70
C VAL A 17 4.75 2.77 -4.12
N LYS A 18 5.37 3.87 -3.67
CA LYS A 18 4.63 5.05 -3.20
C LYS A 18 3.82 5.68 -4.33
N LEU A 19 4.40 5.77 -5.53
CA LEU A 19 3.71 6.27 -6.70
C LEU A 19 2.55 5.34 -7.12
N ASP A 20 2.78 4.03 -7.12
CA ASP A 20 1.74 3.03 -7.40
C ASP A 20 0.53 3.21 -6.45
N HIS A 21 0.78 3.39 -5.14
CA HIS A 21 -0.29 3.63 -4.16
C HIS A 21 -0.95 5.00 -4.32
N LEU A 22 -0.22 6.03 -4.73
CA LEU A 22 -0.81 7.34 -5.03
C LEU A 22 -1.82 7.22 -6.19
N LEU A 23 -1.42 6.55 -7.28
CA LEU A 23 -2.28 6.31 -8.43
C LEU A 23 -3.49 5.43 -8.08
N PHE A 24 -3.29 4.40 -7.26
CA PHE A 24 -4.36 3.57 -6.73
C PHE A 24 -5.42 4.41 -5.98
N LYS A 25 -4.99 5.23 -5.02
CA LYS A 25 -5.91 6.09 -4.24
C LYS A 25 -6.61 7.13 -5.10
N LEU A 26 -5.91 7.73 -6.06
CA LEU A 26 -6.52 8.62 -7.06
C LEU A 26 -7.66 7.93 -7.84
N GLY A 27 -7.45 6.67 -8.25
CA GLY A 27 -8.50 5.87 -8.87
C GLY A 27 -9.71 5.66 -7.96
N VAL A 28 -9.49 5.33 -6.68
CA VAL A 28 -10.57 5.21 -5.68
C VAL A 28 -11.35 6.53 -5.57
N TYR A 29 -10.66 7.67 -5.45
CA TYR A 29 -11.31 8.97 -5.39
C TYR A 29 -12.15 9.27 -6.63
N GLN A 30 -11.63 8.98 -7.82
CA GLN A 30 -12.38 9.17 -9.07
C GLN A 30 -13.67 8.36 -9.10
N HIS A 31 -13.64 7.11 -8.66
CA HIS A 31 -14.83 6.27 -8.55
C HIS A 31 -15.84 6.83 -7.53
N LEU A 32 -15.37 7.24 -6.35
CA LEU A 32 -16.20 7.88 -5.32
C LEU A 32 -16.87 9.17 -5.84
N PHE A 33 -16.13 10.04 -6.54
CA PHE A 33 -16.67 11.28 -7.11
C PHE A 33 -17.72 11.04 -8.19
N LYS A 34 -17.58 9.96 -8.98
CA LYS A 34 -18.55 9.59 -10.01
C LYS A 34 -19.74 8.79 -9.49
N GLY A 35 -19.71 8.36 -8.23
CA GLY A 35 -20.72 7.44 -7.67
C GLY A 35 -20.62 6.01 -8.23
N GLU A 36 -19.44 5.63 -8.72
CA GLU A 36 -19.19 4.30 -9.32
C GLU A 36 -18.66 3.33 -8.26
N HIS A 37 -19.52 2.47 -7.71
CA HIS A 37 -19.12 1.46 -6.72
C HIS A 37 -18.36 0.27 -7.34
N HIS A 38 -18.59 0.00 -8.63
CA HIS A 38 -17.87 -1.03 -9.37
C HIS A 38 -16.51 -0.51 -9.85
N ALA A 39 -15.47 -0.81 -9.09
CA ALA A 39 -14.08 -0.63 -9.50
C ALA A 39 -13.33 -1.96 -9.44
N ASN A 40 -12.56 -2.28 -10.47
CA ASN A 40 -11.62 -3.40 -10.41
C ASN A 40 -10.34 -2.93 -9.69
N LEU A 41 -10.39 -2.90 -8.35
CA LEU A 41 -9.22 -2.57 -7.54
C LEU A 41 -8.31 -3.79 -7.46
N SER A 42 -7.01 -3.57 -7.63
CA SER A 42 -6.02 -4.60 -7.39
C SER A 42 -6.07 -5.06 -5.93
N ASP A 43 -5.82 -6.34 -5.72
CA ASP A 43 -5.65 -6.91 -4.38
C ASP A 43 -4.21 -6.68 -3.88
N HIS A 44 -4.07 -6.53 -2.56
CA HIS A 44 -2.79 -6.27 -1.89
C HIS A 44 -1.74 -7.36 -2.12
N GLN A 45 -2.11 -8.60 -2.44
CA GLN A 45 -1.16 -9.67 -2.75
C GLN A 45 -0.67 -9.60 -4.20
N HIS A 46 -1.49 -9.02 -5.09
CA HIS A 46 -1.24 -9.00 -6.53
C HIS A 46 -0.66 -7.67 -7.02
N CYS A 47 -0.65 -6.61 -6.20
CA CYS A 47 0.03 -5.36 -6.52
C CYS A 47 1.57 -5.53 -6.48
N ARG A 48 2.31 -4.57 -7.02
CA ARG A 48 3.79 -4.60 -7.07
C ARG A 48 4.41 -4.83 -5.68
N LEU A 49 3.90 -4.16 -4.64
CA LEU A 49 4.39 -4.33 -3.27
C LEU A 49 4.06 -5.73 -2.73
N GLY A 50 2.87 -6.25 -3.02
CA GLY A 50 2.43 -7.57 -2.60
C GLY A 50 3.28 -8.69 -3.17
N GLN A 51 3.53 -8.64 -4.48
CA GLN A 51 4.38 -9.61 -5.17
C GLN A 51 5.82 -9.54 -4.68
N TRP A 52 6.33 -8.32 -4.48
CA TRP A 52 7.67 -8.12 -3.91
C TRP A 52 7.77 -8.68 -2.49
N TYR A 53 6.79 -8.41 -1.63
CA TYR A 53 6.74 -8.90 -0.26
C TYR A 53 6.72 -10.42 -0.19
N GLN A 54 5.96 -11.09 -1.06
CA GLN A 54 5.83 -12.56 -1.06
C GLN A 54 7.02 -13.29 -1.70
N SER A 55 7.88 -12.59 -2.46
CA SER A 55 9.02 -13.20 -3.12
C SER A 55 9.97 -13.85 -2.11
N SER A 56 10.31 -15.12 -2.34
CA SER A 56 11.23 -15.88 -1.47
C SER A 56 12.60 -15.22 -1.36
N ALA A 57 13.09 -14.61 -2.44
CA ALA A 57 14.37 -13.87 -2.44
C ALA A 57 14.30 -12.62 -1.56
N ILE A 58 13.17 -11.91 -1.57
CA ILE A 58 12.96 -10.70 -0.76
C ILE A 58 12.76 -11.08 0.70
N GLN A 59 12.00 -12.14 0.97
CA GLN A 59 11.82 -12.71 2.31
C GLN A 59 13.16 -13.16 2.92
N ALA A 60 14.00 -13.86 2.16
CA ALA A 60 15.34 -14.26 2.63
C ALA A 60 16.23 -13.05 2.95
N ARG A 61 16.04 -11.93 2.24
CA ARG A 61 16.89 -10.73 2.34
C ARG A 61 16.46 -9.77 3.45
N TYR A 62 15.15 -9.51 3.58
CA TYR A 62 14.60 -8.49 4.49
C TYR A 62 13.65 -9.07 5.55
N GLY A 63 13.33 -10.37 5.51
CA GLY A 63 12.33 -11.00 6.37
C GLY A 63 12.62 -10.93 7.87
N SER A 64 13.87 -10.71 8.27
CA SER A 64 14.25 -10.50 9.68
C SER A 64 14.11 -9.04 10.14
N LEU A 65 13.91 -8.10 9.22
CA LEU A 65 13.80 -6.68 9.55
C LEU A 65 12.38 -6.36 10.03
N ARG A 66 12.28 -5.77 11.23
CA ARG A 66 11.00 -5.42 11.85
C ARG A 66 10.12 -4.55 10.95
N ALA A 67 10.71 -3.58 10.25
CA ALA A 67 9.98 -2.70 9.33
C ALA A 67 9.36 -3.49 8.18
N PHE A 68 10.08 -4.49 7.64
CA PHE A 68 9.56 -5.35 6.59
C PHE A 68 8.43 -6.24 7.10
N GLN A 69 8.61 -6.92 8.24
CA GLN A 69 7.56 -7.78 8.83
C GLN A 69 6.25 -7.01 9.08
N ALA A 70 6.36 -5.75 9.53
CA ALA A 70 5.22 -4.89 9.81
C ALA A 70 4.48 -4.37 8.56
N LEU A 71 5.01 -4.52 7.34
CA LEU A 71 4.38 -3.95 6.13
C LEU A 71 3.05 -4.61 5.75
N SER A 72 2.92 -5.92 5.95
CA SER A 72 1.79 -6.69 5.40
C SER A 72 0.43 -6.21 5.92
N ALA A 73 0.31 -5.97 7.22
CA ALA A 73 -0.94 -5.55 7.85
C ALA A 73 -1.46 -4.19 7.35
N PRO A 74 -0.70 -3.07 7.43
CA PRO A 74 -1.16 -1.79 6.91
C PRO A 74 -1.35 -1.80 5.39
N HIS A 75 -0.57 -2.58 4.64
CA HIS A 75 -0.78 -2.73 3.20
C HIS A 75 -2.13 -3.40 2.87
N ALA A 76 -2.47 -4.50 3.55
CA ALA A 76 -3.78 -5.13 3.41
C ALA A 76 -4.92 -4.17 3.78
N ARG A 77 -4.75 -3.39 4.86
CA ARG A 77 -5.74 -2.38 5.28
C ARG A 77 -5.97 -1.29 4.23
N VAL A 78 -4.95 -0.84 3.49
CA VAL A 78 -5.14 0.13 2.39
C VAL A 78 -6.13 -0.40 1.36
N HIS A 79 -5.90 -1.62 0.87
CA HIS A 79 -6.74 -2.22 -0.16
C HIS A 79 -8.15 -2.57 0.36
N GLN A 80 -8.25 -3.07 1.59
CA GLN A 80 -9.53 -3.38 2.21
C GLN A 80 -10.37 -2.12 2.43
N ALA A 81 -9.78 -1.06 2.98
CA ALA A 81 -10.48 0.19 3.23
C ALA A 81 -10.93 0.89 1.93
N ALA A 82 -10.10 0.82 0.87
CA ALA A 82 -10.49 1.28 -0.46
C ALA A 82 -11.74 0.55 -0.99
N ARG A 83 -11.79 -0.77 -0.81
CA ARG A 83 -12.96 -1.59 -1.18
C ARG A 83 -14.19 -1.19 -0.37
N SER A 84 -14.05 -1.11 0.96
CA SER A 84 -15.13 -0.70 1.85
C SER A 84 -15.68 0.68 1.51
N ALA A 85 -14.83 1.65 1.15
CA ALA A 85 -15.29 2.99 0.75
C ALA A 85 -16.22 2.95 -0.47
N LEU A 86 -15.92 2.09 -1.46
CA LEU A 86 -16.75 1.91 -2.66
C LEU A 86 -18.02 1.13 -2.35
N ASP A 87 -17.96 0.16 -1.45
CA ASP A 87 -19.12 -0.67 -1.07
C ASP A 87 -20.17 0.13 -0.26
N GLU A 88 -19.78 1.21 0.44
CA GLU A 88 -20.70 2.11 1.15
C GLU A 88 -21.40 3.13 0.23
N LEU A 89 -20.94 3.32 -1.02
CA LEU A 89 -21.53 4.27 -1.97
C LEU A 89 -23.04 4.03 -2.21
N PRO A 90 -23.51 2.79 -2.48
CA PRO A 90 -24.93 2.54 -2.76
C PRO A 90 -25.83 2.76 -1.53
N GLY A 91 -25.30 2.52 -0.33
CA GLY A 91 -26.03 2.67 0.93
C GLY A 91 -26.20 4.13 1.39
N ASN A 92 -25.53 5.07 0.70
CA ASN A 92 -25.49 6.50 1.03
C ASN A 92 -25.06 6.78 2.49
N ASN A 93 -24.27 5.86 3.07
CA ASN A 93 -23.78 5.94 4.43
C ASN A 93 -22.49 6.78 4.45
N HIS A 94 -22.65 8.09 4.32
CA HIS A 94 -21.54 9.03 4.23
C HIS A 94 -20.55 8.92 5.40
N ARG A 95 -21.03 8.55 6.59
CA ARG A 95 -20.15 8.37 7.77
C ARG A 95 -19.22 7.17 7.59
N ALA A 96 -19.74 6.02 7.17
CA ALA A 96 -18.92 4.83 6.94
C ALA A 96 -17.98 5.00 5.75
N LEU A 97 -18.44 5.65 4.67
CA LEU A 97 -17.60 6.00 3.53
C LEU A 97 -16.42 6.88 3.95
N LEU A 98 -16.67 7.96 4.69
CA LEU A 98 -15.61 8.85 5.19
C LEU A 98 -14.64 8.12 6.13
N GLN A 99 -15.15 7.23 6.99
CA GLN A 99 -14.31 6.41 7.85
C GLN A 99 -13.38 5.52 7.02
N ALA A 100 -13.91 4.81 6.02
CA ALA A 100 -13.13 3.93 5.15
C ALA A 100 -12.06 4.71 4.36
N VAL A 101 -12.38 5.91 3.87
CA VAL A 101 -11.40 6.79 3.21
C VAL A 101 -10.29 7.21 4.18
N ASN A 102 -10.64 7.59 5.41
CA ASN A 102 -9.65 7.94 6.43
C ASN A 102 -8.75 6.75 6.80
N ASP A 103 -9.33 5.55 6.91
CA ASP A 103 -8.58 4.32 7.21
C ASP A 103 -7.63 3.94 6.08
N MET A 104 -8.05 4.14 4.81
CA MET A 104 -7.20 3.96 3.63
C MET A 104 -6.00 4.92 3.66
N GLU A 105 -6.24 6.21 3.93
CA GLU A 105 -5.18 7.21 3.98
C GLU A 105 -4.24 7.01 5.17
N GLY A 106 -4.76 6.73 6.36
CA GLY A 106 -3.96 6.43 7.55
C GLY A 106 -3.07 5.20 7.35
N SER A 107 -3.63 4.13 6.79
CA SER A 107 -2.87 2.91 6.49
C SER A 107 -1.81 3.15 5.40
N SER A 108 -2.11 3.99 4.40
CA SER A 108 -1.15 4.37 3.35
C SER A 108 0.03 5.16 3.93
N GLN A 109 -0.21 6.06 4.89
CA GLN A 109 0.84 6.77 5.59
C GLN A 109 1.72 5.83 6.42
N GLU A 110 1.13 4.81 7.06
CA GLU A 110 1.86 3.79 7.79
C GLU A 110 2.76 2.95 6.88
N VAL A 111 2.25 2.50 5.72
CA VAL A 111 3.08 1.81 4.70
C VAL A 111 4.25 2.70 4.28
N ASN A 112 4.00 3.98 3.98
CA ASN A 112 5.05 4.91 3.56
C ASN A 112 6.12 5.13 4.65
N ARG A 113 5.72 5.15 5.93
CA ARG A 113 6.65 5.22 7.06
C ARG A 113 7.52 3.97 7.13
N LEU A 114 6.92 2.79 7.08
CA LEU A 114 7.64 1.51 7.14
C LEU A 114 8.60 1.31 5.95
N LEU A 115 8.20 1.72 4.75
CA LEU A 115 9.07 1.69 3.57
C LEU A 115 10.29 2.61 3.73
N ARG A 116 10.11 3.79 4.31
CA ARG A 116 11.23 4.70 4.63
C ARG A 116 12.15 4.09 5.68
N GLU A 117 11.60 3.55 6.77
CA GLU A 117 12.37 2.89 7.82
C GLU A 117 13.20 1.72 7.26
N LEU A 118 12.58 0.92 6.40
CA LEU A 118 13.25 -0.20 5.73
C LEU A 118 14.40 0.28 4.84
N ALA A 119 14.18 1.33 4.02
CA ALA A 119 15.22 1.90 3.18
C ALA A 119 16.39 2.49 3.99
N HIS A 120 16.14 3.04 5.17
CA HIS A 120 17.18 3.55 6.07
C HIS A 120 18.00 2.43 6.73
N GLN A 121 17.42 1.27 7.00
CA GLN A 121 18.12 0.13 7.62
C GLN A 121 19.13 -0.56 6.70
N VAL A 122 19.02 -0.35 5.39
CA VAL A 122 19.83 -1.00 4.36
C VAL A 122 20.88 -0.05 3.76
N ARG A 123 20.90 1.22 4.18
CA ARG A 123 21.92 2.21 3.80
C ARG A 123 23.21 2.04 4.59
#